data_AF-A0A817ZDV8-F1
#
_entry.id   AF-A0A817ZDV8-F1
#
_cell.length_a   1.000
_cell.length_b   1.000
_cell.length_c   1.000
_cell.angle_alpha   90.00
_cell.angle_beta   90.00
_cell.angle_gamma   90.00
#
_symmetry.space_group_name_H-M   'P 1'
#
loop_
_entity.id
_entity.type
_entity.pdbx_description
1 polymer ?
#
loop_
_entity_poly.entity_id
_entity_poly.type
_entity_poly.pdbx_seq_one_letter_code
_entity_poly.pdbx_strand_id
1 'polypeptide(L)'
;MDSTKSLEDSDSFVDDSDDVVISVTVDVVLQTEFHEEKTKHVALQIWPIRQMRPVVEKLAANHQLLTGQRVLDSLFPYLKMYVEGKEVSIVERTNSVMNTSNMPVADYMTLSEYFRHMGDYVAMMANSTSPWSEALRKSCGRLAETSANSAYPTHLDTRLASFYERPARVRCLDNPEREGSLSIVGA
;
A
#
# COMPACT_ATOMS: atom_id res chain seq x y z
N MET A 1 26.34 38.05 22.25
CA MET A 1 26.32 38.47 20.83
C MET A 1 27.02 37.36 20.05
N ASP A 2 26.53 36.13 20.08
CA ASP A 2 25.22 35.62 19.63
C ASP A 2 25.17 35.54 18.09
N SER A 3 25.40 34.34 17.55
CA SER A 3 24.92 33.87 16.24
C SER A 3 25.53 32.52 15.85
N THR A 4 25.04 31.41 16.41
CA THR A 4 24.96 30.10 15.74
C THR A 4 23.79 29.33 16.34
N LYS A 5 22.58 29.75 15.95
CA LYS A 5 21.34 29.03 16.18
C LYS A 5 21.29 27.92 15.14
N SER A 6 21.53 26.68 15.55
CA SER A 6 21.40 25.52 14.67
C SER A 6 20.79 24.36 15.44
N LEU A 7 19.68 23.86 14.88
CA LEU A 7 19.04 22.57 15.16
C LEU A 7 18.08 22.54 16.35
N GLU A 8 17.03 23.35 16.29
CA GLU A 8 15.74 23.04 16.92
C GLU A 8 14.70 23.16 15.81
N ASP A 9 14.22 22.02 15.32
CA ASP A 9 12.92 21.82 14.66
C ASP A 9 12.71 20.30 14.61
N SER A 10 12.50 19.72 15.80
CA SER A 10 11.88 18.42 15.98
C SER A 10 10.47 18.70 16.46
N ASP A 11 9.50 18.69 15.55
CA ASP A 11 8.09 18.80 15.92
C ASP A 11 7.66 17.53 16.65
N SER A 12 7.84 17.51 17.97
CA SER A 12 7.28 16.50 18.86
C SER A 12 5.82 16.88 19.14
N PHE A 13 4.88 16.10 18.61
CA PHE A 13 3.50 16.10 19.13
C PHE A 13 3.51 15.32 20.44
N VAL A 14 3.36 16.04 21.56
CA VAL A 14 3.19 15.47 22.90
C VAL A 14 1.72 15.64 23.28
N ASP A 15 1.02 14.53 23.50
CA ASP A 15 -0.30 14.49 24.15
C ASP A 15 -0.09 13.86 25.53
N ASP A 16 -0.48 14.57 26.59
CA ASP A 16 -0.26 14.22 28.01
C ASP A 16 -1.33 13.23 28.51
N SER A 17 -1.47 12.07 27.86
CA SER A 17 -2.16 10.91 28.43
C SER A 17 -1.16 9.77 28.62
N ASP A 18 -1.31 8.97 29.67
CA ASP A 18 -0.51 7.77 30.00
C ASP A 18 -0.68 6.62 28.97
N ASP A 19 -0.81 6.96 27.69
CA ASP A 19 -0.69 6.05 26.57
C ASP A 19 0.79 6.02 26.15
N VAL A 20 1.28 4.85 25.75
CA VAL A 20 2.63 4.71 25.17
C VAL A 20 2.66 5.57 23.90
N VAL A 21 3.15 6.80 24.03
CA VAL A 21 3.41 7.68 22.89
C VAL A 21 4.50 7.01 22.10
N ILE A 22 4.13 6.39 20.97
CA ILE A 22 5.09 6.08 19.93
C ILE A 22 5.53 7.43 19.39
N SER A 23 6.55 8.03 20.02
CA SER A 23 7.29 9.11 19.41
C SER A 23 7.96 8.50 18.19
N VAL A 24 7.33 8.69 17.03
CA VAL A 24 7.99 8.36 15.76
C VAL A 24 9.05 9.43 15.57
N THR A 25 10.20 9.24 16.21
CA THR A 25 11.39 10.04 15.93
C THR A 25 11.81 9.66 14.52
N VAL A 26 11.45 10.53 13.59
CA VAL A 26 11.80 10.35 12.19
C VAL A 26 13.27 10.75 12.02
N ASP A 27 14.16 9.85 12.44
CA ASP A 27 15.59 10.06 12.31
C ASP A 27 15.99 10.10 10.83
N VAL A 28 16.88 11.03 10.49
CA VAL A 28 17.44 11.13 9.15
C VAL A 28 18.44 10.00 8.97
N VAL A 29 18.08 9.04 8.12
CA VAL A 29 18.87 7.82 7.87
C VAL A 29 19.93 8.06 6.79
N LEU A 30 19.64 8.92 5.81
CA LEU A 30 20.53 9.16 4.67
C LEU A 30 20.49 10.62 4.24
N GLN A 31 21.63 11.15 3.81
CA GLN A 31 21.71 12.45 3.14
C GLN A 31 22.32 12.24 1.76
N THR A 32 21.66 12.73 0.73
CA THR A 32 22.15 12.67 -0.65
C THR A 32 22.33 14.08 -1.19
N GLU A 33 23.38 14.27 -1.98
CA GLU A 33 23.62 15.54 -2.68
C GLU A 33 23.44 15.30 -4.18
N PHE A 34 22.49 16.01 -4.78
CA PHE A 34 22.23 15.97 -6.20
C PHE A 34 22.11 17.40 -6.70
N HIS A 35 22.91 17.78 -7.71
CA HIS A 35 22.91 19.13 -8.27
C HIS A 35 23.10 20.25 -7.21
N GLU A 36 24.05 20.05 -6.28
CA GLU A 36 24.35 20.96 -5.15
C GLU A 36 23.21 21.15 -4.13
N GLU A 37 22.10 20.43 -4.28
CA GLU A 37 21.00 20.38 -3.32
C GLU A 37 21.14 19.16 -2.40
N LYS A 38 21.21 19.42 -1.09
CA LYS A 38 21.29 18.37 -0.06
C LYS A 38 19.90 17.97 0.39
N THR A 39 19.51 16.75 0.07
CA THR A 39 18.24 16.16 0.48
C THR A 39 18.45 15.19 1.63
N LYS A 40 17.63 15.35 2.69
CA LYS A 40 17.60 14.47 3.85
C LYS A 40 16.52 13.42 3.65
N HIS A 41 16.86 12.16 3.81
CA HIS A 41 15.95 11.03 3.68
C HIS A 41 15.76 10.36 5.03
N VAL A 42 14.51 9.99 5.27
CA VAL A 42 14.06 9.32 6.48
C VAL A 42 13.54 7.93 6.11
N ALA A 43 13.44 7.01 7.08
CA ALA A 43 12.97 5.65 6.80
C ALA A 43 11.52 5.60 6.26
N LEU A 44 10.72 6.61 6.58
CA LEU A 44 9.34 6.75 6.12
C LEU A 44 9.29 7.45 4.75
N GLN A 45 8.57 6.86 3.81
CA GLN A 45 8.26 7.49 2.53
C GLN A 45 6.76 7.78 2.42
N ILE A 46 6.43 8.99 1.97
CA ILE A 46 5.06 9.39 1.65
C ILE A 46 4.82 9.12 0.17
N TRP A 47 3.81 8.32 -0.15
CA TRP A 47 3.46 8.00 -1.53
C TRP A 47 1.99 8.28 -1.84
N PRO A 48 1.67 8.95 -2.96
CA PRO A 48 0.28 9.22 -3.35
C PRO A 48 -0.46 7.94 -3.72
N ILE A 49 -1.55 7.67 -3.01
CA ILE A 49 -2.34 6.44 -3.08
C ILE A 49 -2.88 6.13 -4.50
N ARG A 50 -3.20 7.18 -5.26
CA ARG A 50 -3.82 7.06 -6.59
C ARG A 50 -2.80 6.92 -7.72
N GLN A 51 -1.51 7.10 -7.44
CA GLN A 51 -0.47 6.94 -8.45
C GLN A 51 0.22 5.59 -8.26
N MET A 52 0.35 4.85 -9.37
CA MET A 52 1.10 3.60 -9.39
C MET A 52 2.57 3.87 -9.05
N ARG A 53 3.18 2.99 -8.25
CA ARG A 53 4.62 3.05 -8.02
C ARG A 53 5.40 2.71 -9.31
N PRO A 54 6.45 3.46 -9.66
CA PRO A 54 7.20 3.27 -10.89
C PRO A 54 7.99 1.96 -10.85
N VAL A 55 7.91 1.19 -11.94
CA VAL A 55 8.59 -0.11 -12.11
C VAL A 55 9.43 -0.06 -13.39
N VAL A 56 10.46 -0.91 -13.48
CA VAL A 56 11.31 -0.96 -14.68
C VAL A 56 10.54 -1.57 -15.85
N GLU A 57 9.98 -2.77 -15.64
CA GLU A 57 9.20 -3.46 -16.65
C GLU A 57 8.18 -4.41 -16.02
N LYS A 58 7.09 -4.69 -16.74
CA LYS A 58 6.12 -5.75 -16.41
C LYS A 58 6.59 -7.07 -16.99
N LEU A 59 6.71 -8.09 -16.14
CA LEU A 59 7.12 -9.43 -16.50
C LEU A 59 5.91 -10.35 -16.67
N ALA A 60 6.05 -11.38 -17.49
CA ALA A 60 5.04 -12.42 -17.61
C ALA A 60 4.92 -13.25 -16.31
N ALA A 61 3.68 -13.58 -15.95
CA ALA A 61 3.36 -14.40 -14.79
C ALA A 61 3.59 -15.89 -15.11
N ASN A 62 4.83 -16.34 -14.89
CA ASN A 62 5.28 -17.70 -15.24
C ASN A 62 5.25 -18.66 -14.03
N HIS A 63 4.91 -18.16 -12.85
CA HIS A 63 4.85 -18.92 -11.60
C HIS A 63 3.40 -19.01 -11.12
N GLN A 64 2.98 -20.22 -10.76
CA GLN A 64 1.63 -20.45 -10.26
C GLN A 64 1.52 -20.06 -8.79
N LEU A 65 0.47 -19.32 -8.44
CA LEU A 65 0.11 -19.08 -7.05
C LEU A 65 -0.49 -20.36 -6.48
N LEU A 66 0.23 -21.04 -5.59
CA LEU A 66 -0.26 -22.22 -4.88
C LEU A 66 -1.26 -21.78 -3.81
N THR A 67 -2.53 -21.61 -4.19
CA THR A 67 -3.58 -21.07 -3.31
C THR A 67 -3.98 -22.03 -2.18
N GLY A 68 -3.78 -23.34 -2.37
CA GLY A 68 -4.36 -24.36 -1.48
C GLY A 68 -5.87 -24.12 -1.22
N GLN A 69 -6.38 -24.62 -0.09
CA GLN A 69 -7.69 -24.24 0.48
C GLN A 69 -7.57 -23.10 1.53
N ARG A 70 -6.41 -22.41 1.57
CA ARG A 70 -5.98 -21.56 2.69
C ARG A 70 -6.23 -20.07 2.48
N VAL A 71 -7.00 -19.67 1.46
CA VAL A 71 -7.50 -18.28 1.35
C VAL A 71 -8.32 -17.90 2.59
N LEU A 72 -8.88 -18.88 3.31
CA LEU A 72 -9.55 -18.70 4.60
C LEU A 72 -8.58 -18.55 5.80
N ASP A 73 -7.29 -18.87 5.65
CA ASP A 73 -6.33 -18.88 6.76
C ASP A 73 -5.95 -17.47 7.22
N SER A 74 -6.05 -16.47 6.35
CA SER A 74 -5.89 -15.05 6.72
C SER A 74 -6.98 -14.55 7.67
N LEU A 75 -8.11 -15.27 7.80
CA LEU A 75 -9.20 -14.89 8.71
C LEU A 75 -9.03 -15.47 10.12
N PHE A 76 -8.09 -16.42 10.34
CA PHE A 76 -7.90 -17.08 11.63
C PHE A 76 -6.49 -16.82 12.20
N PRO A 77 -6.34 -15.96 13.22
CA PRO A 77 -5.05 -15.54 13.75
C PRO A 77 -4.26 -16.65 14.47
N TYR A 78 -4.86 -17.83 14.68
CA TYR A 78 -4.24 -18.97 15.34
C TYR A 78 -3.44 -19.88 14.39
N LEU A 79 -3.44 -19.59 13.10
CA LEU A 79 -2.72 -20.38 12.12
C LEU A 79 -1.23 -20.03 12.13
N LYS A 80 -0.43 -21.10 12.15
CA LYS A 80 1.02 -21.04 12.14
C LYS A 80 1.54 -21.73 10.89
N MET A 81 2.56 -21.15 10.28
CA MET A 81 3.22 -21.71 9.11
C MET A 81 4.69 -21.96 9.40
N TYR A 82 5.24 -23.01 8.80
CA TYR A 82 6.68 -23.28 8.84
C TYR A 82 7.34 -22.59 7.66
N VAL A 83 8.20 -21.62 7.95
CA VAL A 83 9.01 -20.92 6.95
C VAL A 83 10.46 -21.07 7.36
N GLU A 84 11.28 -21.67 6.50
CA GLU A 84 12.71 -21.88 6.75
C GLU A 84 13.01 -22.59 8.09
N GLY A 85 12.14 -23.54 8.47
CA GLY A 85 12.28 -24.33 9.69
C GLY A 85 11.82 -23.63 10.98
N LYS A 86 11.30 -22.40 10.91
CA LYS A 86 10.71 -21.69 12.06
C LYS A 86 9.19 -21.66 11.94
N GLU A 87 8.53 -21.90 13.06
CA GLU A 87 7.08 -21.75 13.19
C GLU A 87 6.76 -20.26 13.41
N VAL A 88 6.11 -19.63 12.43
CA VAL A 88 5.76 -18.20 12.44
C VAL A 88 4.24 -18.06 12.36
N SER A 89 3.70 -17.12 13.14
CA SER A 89 2.28 -16.80 13.06
C SER A 89 1.94 -16.14 11.73
N ILE A 90 0.78 -16.45 11.15
CA ILE A 90 0.34 -15.81 9.90
C ILE A 90 0.15 -14.29 10.07
N VAL A 91 -0.16 -13.86 11.29
CA VAL A 91 -0.46 -12.47 11.66
C VAL A 91 0.78 -11.57 11.50
N GLU A 92 1.98 -12.05 11.82
CA GLU A 92 3.22 -11.28 11.67
C GLU A 92 3.53 -10.88 10.22
N ARG A 93 2.89 -11.55 9.24
CA ARG A 93 3.08 -11.31 7.80
C ARG A 93 1.84 -10.75 7.12
N THR A 94 0.74 -10.59 7.85
CA THR A 94 -0.54 -10.16 7.30
C THR A 94 -0.86 -8.75 7.76
N ASN A 95 -0.90 -7.81 6.82
CA ASN A 95 -1.42 -6.48 7.08
C ASN A 95 -2.91 -6.45 6.76
N SER A 96 -3.73 -6.26 7.79
CA SER A 96 -5.17 -6.12 7.61
C SER A 96 -5.58 -4.66 7.72
N VAL A 97 -6.26 -4.16 6.70
CA VAL A 97 -6.81 -2.81 6.69
C VAL A 97 -8.32 -2.92 6.76
N MET A 98 -8.90 -2.57 7.90
CA MET A 98 -10.34 -2.71 8.14
C MET A 98 -11.05 -1.40 7.79
N ASN A 99 -11.85 -1.40 6.74
CA ASN A 99 -12.73 -0.28 6.39
C ASN A 99 -14.17 -0.68 6.69
N THR A 100 -14.79 0.04 7.60
CA THR A 100 -16.11 -0.32 8.12
C THR A 100 -17.26 0.33 7.38
N SER A 101 -17.05 1.33 6.49
CA SER A 101 -18.24 1.97 5.89
C SER A 101 -18.14 2.85 4.63
N ASN A 102 -17.01 3.44 4.19
CA ASN A 102 -17.10 4.32 3.00
C ASN A 102 -15.79 4.87 2.38
N MET A 103 -14.60 4.37 2.75
CA MET A 103 -13.33 4.91 2.19
C MET A 103 -12.86 4.19 0.91
N PRO A 104 -12.10 4.86 0.02
CA PRO A 104 -11.66 4.28 -1.25
C PRO A 104 -10.69 3.11 -1.04
N VAL A 105 -10.90 2.02 -1.81
CA VAL A 105 -10.06 0.80 -1.83
C VAL A 105 -8.62 1.05 -2.35
N ALA A 106 -8.29 2.30 -2.67
CA ALA A 106 -7.01 2.68 -3.24
C ALA A 106 -5.85 2.54 -2.22
N ASP A 107 -6.12 2.68 -0.92
CA ASP A 107 -5.13 2.65 0.15
C ASP A 107 -4.41 1.28 0.23
N TYR A 108 -5.17 0.22 0.01
CA TYR A 108 -4.73 -1.18 0.06
C TYR A 108 -3.76 -1.56 -1.06
N MET A 109 -4.02 -1.04 -2.27
CA MET A 109 -3.19 -1.31 -3.45
C MET A 109 -1.79 -0.72 -3.26
N THR A 110 -1.71 0.49 -2.71
CA THR A 110 -0.44 1.21 -2.54
C THR A 110 0.46 0.55 -1.50
N LEU A 111 -0.13 0.03 -0.41
CA LEU A 111 0.58 -0.78 0.57
C LEU A 111 1.11 -2.08 -0.07
N SER A 112 0.27 -2.74 -0.86
CA SER A 112 0.65 -3.98 -1.55
C SER A 112 1.77 -3.74 -2.58
N GLU A 113 1.73 -2.63 -3.31
CA GLU A 113 2.82 -2.21 -4.19
C GLU A 113 4.11 -1.92 -3.42
N TYR A 114 4.03 -1.34 -2.21
CA TYR A 114 5.21 -1.10 -1.39
C TYR A 114 5.95 -2.41 -1.05
N PHE A 115 5.23 -3.43 -0.56
CA PHE A 115 5.82 -4.75 -0.31
C PHE A 115 6.33 -5.41 -1.59
N ARG A 116 5.59 -5.29 -2.71
CA ARG A 116 6.08 -5.76 -4.01
C ARG A 116 7.41 -5.10 -4.40
N HIS A 117 7.58 -3.80 -4.11
CA HIS A 117 8.81 -3.05 -4.40
C HIS A 117 10.02 -3.50 -3.58
N MET A 118 9.79 -4.07 -2.39
CA MET A 118 10.84 -4.70 -1.59
C MET A 118 11.32 -6.04 -2.16
N GLY A 119 10.64 -6.59 -3.17
CA GLY A 119 10.94 -7.87 -3.80
C GLY A 119 10.05 -9.03 -3.31
N ASP A 120 8.98 -8.71 -2.59
CA ASP A 120 8.07 -9.74 -2.07
C ASP A 120 7.00 -10.15 -3.09
N TYR A 121 6.52 -11.39 -2.91
CA TYR A 121 5.36 -11.93 -3.63
C TYR A 121 4.10 -11.70 -2.77
N VAL A 122 3.37 -10.64 -3.09
CA VAL A 122 2.23 -10.17 -2.29
C VAL A 122 0.93 -10.66 -2.90
N ALA A 123 0.04 -11.19 -2.06
CA ALA A 123 -1.34 -11.47 -2.41
C ALA A 123 -2.26 -10.51 -1.65
N MET A 124 -3.04 -9.73 -2.39
CA MET A 124 -4.05 -8.83 -1.83
C MET A 124 -5.43 -9.47 -1.99
N MET A 125 -6.10 -9.69 -0.87
CA MET A 125 -7.49 -10.16 -0.83
C MET A 125 -8.41 -8.96 -0.57
N ALA A 126 -9.21 -8.61 -1.58
CA ALA A 126 -10.20 -7.56 -1.45
C ALA A 126 -11.56 -8.20 -1.15
N ASN A 127 -12.02 -8.08 0.11
CA ASN A 127 -13.36 -8.51 0.51
C ASN A 127 -14.39 -7.51 -0.03
N SER A 128 -14.99 -7.84 -1.17
CA SER A 128 -15.97 -7.03 -1.94
C SER A 128 -15.43 -5.72 -2.53
N THR A 129 -15.55 -5.58 -3.85
CA THR A 129 -15.37 -4.29 -4.54
C THR A 129 -16.67 -3.47 -4.61
N SER A 130 -17.81 -4.07 -4.23
CA SER A 130 -19.14 -3.47 -4.27
C SER A 130 -19.27 -2.16 -3.48
N PRO A 131 -18.74 -2.03 -2.24
CA PRO A 131 -18.83 -0.77 -1.49
C PRO A 131 -18.14 0.41 -2.20
N TRP A 132 -17.07 0.13 -2.94
CA TRP A 132 -16.38 1.16 -3.73
C TRP A 132 -17.22 1.63 -4.92
N SER A 133 -17.87 0.71 -5.63
CA SER A 133 -18.81 1.06 -6.71
C SER A 133 -19.95 1.93 -6.19
N GLU A 134 -20.48 1.62 -5.00
CA GLU A 134 -21.59 2.35 -4.38
C GLU A 134 -21.15 3.73 -3.88
N ALA A 135 -19.93 3.84 -3.34
CA ALA A 135 -19.35 5.12 -2.97
C ALA A 135 -19.14 6.05 -4.19
N LEU A 136 -18.66 5.48 -5.31
CA LEU A 136 -18.54 6.21 -6.58
C LEU A 136 -19.91 6.65 -7.09
N ARG A 137 -20.90 5.75 -7.09
CA ARG A 137 -22.29 6.05 -7.48
C ARG A 137 -22.86 7.24 -6.69
N LYS A 138 -22.70 7.23 -5.36
CA LYS A 138 -23.14 8.32 -4.47
C LYS A 138 -22.41 9.63 -4.76
N SER A 139 -21.10 9.59 -5.02
CA SER A 139 -20.32 10.78 -5.35
C SER A 139 -20.77 11.40 -6.67
N CYS A 140 -20.98 10.60 -7.72
CA CYS A 140 -21.45 11.09 -9.02
C CYS A 140 -22.85 11.69 -8.93
N GLY A 141 -23.75 11.08 -8.13
CA GLY A 141 -25.07 11.66 -7.84
C GLY A 141 -24.98 13.04 -7.16
N ARG A 142 -24.00 13.25 -6.26
CA ARG A 142 -23.77 14.56 -5.62
C ARG A 142 -23.16 15.59 -6.57
N LEU A 143 -22.34 15.16 -7.52
CA LEU A 143 -21.67 16.01 -8.50
C LEU A 143 -22.53 16.30 -9.74
N ALA A 144 -23.74 15.73 -9.83
CA ALA A 144 -24.63 15.83 -10.98
C ALA A 144 -23.94 15.45 -12.31
N GLU A 145 -23.01 14.50 -12.26
CA GLU A 145 -22.37 13.96 -13.45
C GLU A 145 -23.35 13.12 -14.26
N THR A 146 -23.21 13.12 -15.59
CA THR A 146 -23.97 12.23 -16.46
C THR A 146 -23.70 10.78 -16.08
N SER A 147 -24.75 10.10 -15.65
CA SER A 147 -24.70 8.68 -15.34
C SER A 147 -24.89 7.85 -16.61
N ALA A 148 -24.27 6.69 -16.62
CA ALA A 148 -24.52 5.64 -17.59
C ALA A 148 -25.62 4.70 -17.03
N ASN A 149 -25.47 3.39 -17.25
CA ASN A 149 -26.40 2.39 -16.74
C ASN A 149 -26.38 2.32 -15.20
N SER A 150 -27.55 2.09 -14.59
CA SER A 150 -27.73 1.88 -13.14
C SER A 150 -27.23 3.02 -12.23
N ALA A 151 -27.17 4.25 -12.75
CA ALA A 151 -26.69 5.45 -12.07
C ALA A 151 -25.18 5.48 -11.76
N TYR A 152 -24.38 4.58 -12.34
CA TYR A 152 -22.92 4.61 -12.21
C TYR A 152 -22.28 5.65 -13.14
N PRO A 153 -21.08 6.16 -12.80
CA PRO A 153 -20.33 7.05 -13.69
C PRO A 153 -19.93 6.37 -15.00
N THR A 154 -19.87 7.15 -16.08
CA THR A 154 -19.35 6.73 -17.40
C THR A 154 -17.88 6.29 -17.35
N HIS A 155 -17.12 6.78 -16.36
CA HIS A 155 -15.70 6.47 -16.18
C HIS A 155 -15.45 5.31 -15.20
N LEU A 156 -16.48 4.58 -14.78
CA LEU A 156 -16.34 3.43 -13.89
C LEU A 156 -15.43 2.36 -14.51
N ASP A 157 -15.60 2.08 -15.80
CA ASP A 157 -14.81 1.06 -16.51
C ASP A 157 -13.33 1.42 -16.53
N THR A 158 -12.99 2.69 -16.79
CA THR A 158 -11.60 3.18 -16.74
C THR A 158 -11.02 3.07 -15.33
N ARG A 159 -11.83 3.34 -14.29
CA ARG A 159 -11.40 3.20 -12.89
C ARG A 159 -11.16 1.74 -12.51
N LEU A 160 -12.02 0.83 -12.95
CA LEU A 160 -11.87 -0.61 -12.74
C LEU A 160 -10.64 -1.14 -13.51
N ALA A 161 -10.49 -0.78 -14.79
CA ALA A 161 -9.33 -1.17 -15.58
C ALA A 161 -8.03 -0.69 -14.94
N SER A 162 -7.92 0.58 -14.57
CA SER A 162 -6.73 1.11 -13.89
C SER A 162 -6.47 0.46 -12.53
N PHE A 163 -7.49 -0.07 -11.85
CA PHE A 163 -7.32 -0.83 -10.62
C PHE A 163 -6.79 -2.26 -10.90
N TYR A 164 -7.40 -2.99 -11.84
CA TYR A 164 -7.03 -4.37 -12.16
C TYR A 164 -5.76 -4.50 -13.02
N GLU A 165 -5.26 -3.43 -13.62
CA GLU A 165 -3.99 -3.40 -14.37
C GLU A 165 -2.75 -3.14 -13.52
N ARG A 166 -2.93 -2.67 -12.28
CA ARG A 166 -1.83 -2.40 -11.32
C ARG A 166 -1.14 -3.68 -10.83
N PRO A 167 -1.87 -4.77 -10.48
CA PRO A 167 -1.27 -6.05 -10.11
C PRO A 167 -0.54 -6.66 -11.29
N ALA A 168 0.76 -6.86 -11.12
CA ALA A 168 1.59 -7.56 -12.10
C ALA A 168 2.83 -8.10 -11.39
N ARG A 169 3.47 -9.07 -12.02
CA ARG A 169 4.88 -9.36 -11.76
C ARG A 169 5.71 -8.29 -12.46
N VAL A 170 6.66 -7.71 -11.75
CA VAL A 170 7.46 -6.60 -12.28
C VAL A 170 8.89 -6.69 -11.79
N ARG A 171 9.81 -6.12 -12.58
CA ARG A 171 11.15 -5.81 -12.10
C ARG A 171 11.11 -4.47 -11.36
N CYS A 172 11.55 -4.49 -10.10
CA CYS A 172 11.55 -3.29 -9.26
C CYS A 172 12.56 -2.28 -9.78
N LEU A 173 12.22 -1.00 -9.61
CA LEU A 173 13.18 0.09 -9.75
C LEU A 173 14.19 -0.04 -8.59
N ASP A 174 15.46 0.23 -8.88
CA ASP A 174 16.61 0.25 -7.95
C ASP A 174 17.55 -0.98 -8.02
N ASN A 175 18.73 -0.82 -7.42
CA ASN A 175 19.79 -1.82 -7.27
C ASN A 175 19.84 -2.29 -5.79
N PRO A 176 20.01 -3.58 -5.45
CA PRO A 176 20.11 -4.77 -6.30
C PRO A 176 18.86 -5.02 -7.15
N GLU A 177 19.04 -5.73 -8.27
CA GLU A 177 17.92 -6.19 -9.08
C GLU A 177 16.99 -7.07 -8.25
N ARG A 178 15.75 -6.60 -8.07
CA ARG A 178 14.70 -7.30 -7.33
C ARG A 178 13.50 -7.52 -8.24
N GLU A 179 12.88 -8.68 -8.11
CA GLU A 179 11.60 -8.98 -8.73
C GLU A 179 10.54 -9.10 -7.65
N GLY A 180 9.35 -8.55 -7.91
CA GLY A 180 8.20 -8.70 -7.02
C GLY A 180 6.96 -9.03 -7.83
N SER A 181 5.96 -9.59 -7.15
CA SER A 181 4.65 -9.81 -7.77
C SER A 181 3.54 -9.31 -6.87
N LEU A 182 2.50 -8.75 -7.47
CA LEU A 182 1.25 -8.45 -6.79
C LEU A 182 0.13 -9.23 -7.48
N SER A 183 -0.52 -10.10 -6.73
CA SER A 183 -1.72 -10.81 -7.16
C SER A 183 -2.93 -10.28 -6.40
N ILE A 184 -4.02 -10.00 -7.11
CA ILE A 184 -5.30 -9.62 -6.48
C ILE A 184 -6.28 -10.75 -6.59
N VAL A 185 -6.93 -11.04 -5.46
CA VAL A 185 -8.10 -11.89 -5.37
C VAL A 185 -9.26 -11.01 -4.89
N GLY A 186 -10.15 -10.67 -5.81
CA GLY A 186 -11.39 -9.96 -5.49
C GLY A 186 -12.52 -10.95 -5.21
N ALA A 187 -13.29 -10.70 -4.15
CA ALA A 187 -14.57 -11.36 -3.88
C ALA A 187 -15.75 -10.50 -4.36
#